data_AF-A0A374UNC3-F1
#
_entry.id   AF-A0A374UNC3-F1
#
_cell.length_a   1.000
_cell.length_b   1.000
_cell.length_c   1.000
_cell.angle_alpha   90.00
_cell.angle_beta   90.00
_cell.angle_gamma   90.00
#
_symmetry.space_group_name_H-M   'P 1'
#
loop_
_entity.id
_entity.type
_entity.pdbx_description
1 polymer ?
#
loop_
_entity_poly.entity_id
_entity_poly.type
_entity_poly.pdbx_seq_one_letter_code
_entity_poly.pdbx_strand_id
1 'polypeptide(L)'
;MTAKQYLRQAYRLNELIDSNLKELDQLRDLASSVSSSNLSGMPHSPNRDVEPSFVRCLPKIIDLENKINDEIDKYVDLKEEIKSKIEQIPDKNERLILQNRYLLFHTWEVIAKELNFTTQWVHEIHKRALQDFSKKFNT
;
A
#
# COMPACT_ATOMS: atom_id res chain seq x y z
N MET A 1 -11.96 1.51 -17.59
CA MET A 1 -10.90 1.05 -16.66
C MET A 1 -10.93 -0.46 -16.70
N THR A 2 -9.85 -1.15 -17.11
CA THR A 2 -9.90 -2.62 -17.25
C THR A 2 -10.07 -3.32 -15.89
N ALA A 3 -10.70 -4.50 -15.85
CA ALA A 3 -10.79 -5.34 -14.65
C ALA A 3 -9.44 -5.52 -13.93
N LYS A 4 -8.35 -5.72 -14.70
CA LYS A 4 -7.00 -5.85 -14.15
C LYS A 4 -6.51 -4.55 -13.49
N GLN A 5 -6.82 -3.39 -14.05
CA GLN A 5 -6.46 -2.10 -13.46
C GLN A 5 -7.25 -1.86 -12.17
N TYR A 6 -8.55 -2.14 -12.17
CA TYR A 6 -9.41 -2.07 -10.99
C TYR A 6 -8.88 -2.92 -9.84
N LEU A 7 -8.67 -4.21 -10.09
CA LEU A 7 -8.19 -5.15 -9.06
C LEU A 7 -6.78 -4.81 -8.54
N ARG A 8 -5.96 -4.11 -9.33
CA ARG A 8 -4.62 -3.65 -8.92
C ARG A 8 -4.65 -2.41 -8.04
N GLN A 9 -5.78 -1.72 -7.88
CA GLN A 9 -5.86 -0.51 -7.06
C GLN A 9 -5.46 -0.80 -5.61
N ALA A 10 -5.92 -1.92 -5.04
CA ALA A 10 -5.54 -2.34 -3.68
C ALA A 10 -4.02 -2.51 -3.53
N TYR A 11 -3.36 -3.12 -4.51
CA TYR A 11 -1.90 -3.27 -4.51
C TYR A 11 -1.19 -1.92 -4.55
N ARG A 12 -1.64 -0.99 -5.41
CA ARG A 12 -1.05 0.35 -5.51
C ARG A 12 -1.23 1.16 -4.24
N LEU A 13 -2.39 1.04 -3.60
CA LEU A 13 -2.66 1.73 -2.36
C LEU A 13 -1.81 1.16 -1.21
N ASN A 14 -1.62 -0.17 -1.16
CA ASN A 14 -0.68 -0.80 -0.24
C ASN A 14 0.76 -0.28 -0.44
N GLU A 15 1.24 -0.21 -1.68
CA GLU A 15 2.58 0.35 -1.98
C GLU A 15 2.71 1.82 -1.53
N LEU A 16 1.64 2.61 -1.68
CA LEU A 16 1.62 4.01 -1.25
C LEU A 16 1.68 4.13 0.28
N ILE A 17 0.87 3.34 1.00
CA ILE A 17 0.88 3.29 2.46
C ILE A 17 2.27 2.89 2.96
N ASP A 18 2.88 1.84 2.38
CA ASP A 18 4.23 1.39 2.72
C ASP A 18 5.29 2.48 2.49
N SER A 19 5.12 3.28 1.42
CA SER A 19 6.01 4.42 1.14
C SER A 19 5.83 5.53 2.17
N ASN A 20 4.60 5.88 2.52
CA ASN A 20 4.30 6.93 3.49
C ASN A 20 4.76 6.53 4.90
N LEU A 21 4.64 5.25 5.27
CA LEU A 21 5.18 4.72 6.53
C LEU A 21 6.70 4.88 6.61
N LYS A 22 7.43 4.59 5.52
CA LYS A 22 8.88 4.81 5.46
C LYS A 22 9.25 6.28 5.58
N GLU A 23 8.49 7.16 4.94
CA GLU A 23 8.68 8.61 5.07
C GLU A 23 8.42 9.09 6.50
N LEU A 24 7.39 8.56 7.16
CA LEU A 24 7.09 8.84 8.56
C LEU A 24 8.24 8.43 9.48
N ASP A 25 8.81 7.25 9.28
CA ASP A 25 9.97 6.78 10.05
C ASP A 25 11.18 7.69 9.83
N GLN A 26 11.46 8.10 8.60
CA GLN A 26 12.53 9.06 8.30
C GLN A 26 12.31 10.42 8.97
N LEU A 27 11.08 10.93 9.00
CA LEU A 27 10.75 12.18 9.68
C LEU A 27 10.94 12.06 11.21
N ARG A 28 10.59 10.92 11.80
CA ARG A 28 10.81 10.64 13.22
C ARG A 28 12.30 10.55 13.55
N ASP A 29 13.09 9.92 12.68
CA ASP A 29 14.55 9.88 12.81
C ASP A 29 15.16 11.29 12.75
N LEU A 30 14.71 12.14 11.81
CA LEU A 30 15.15 13.53 11.70
C LEU A 30 14.76 14.38 12.91
N ALA A 31 13.55 14.18 13.44
CA ALA A 31 13.06 14.86 14.64
C ALA A 31 13.82 14.45 15.91
N SER A 32 14.25 13.19 15.97
CA SER A 32 14.98 12.60 17.12
C SER A 32 16.49 12.79 17.03
N SER A 33 17.02 12.99 15.82
CA SER A 33 18.43 13.28 15.61
C SER A 33 18.76 14.60 16.32
N VAL A 34 19.59 14.51 17.36
CA VAL A 34 20.08 15.69 18.08
C VAL A 34 20.78 16.56 17.04
N SER A 35 20.23 17.75 16.78
CA SER A 35 20.98 18.81 16.13
C SER A 35 22.14 19.11 17.07
N SER A 36 23.29 18.47 16.85
CA SER A 36 24.50 18.74 17.59
C SER A 36 24.91 20.17 17.25
N SER A 37 24.40 21.11 18.02
CA SER A 37 25.00 22.42 18.17
C SER A 37 26.47 22.17 18.48
N ASN A 38 27.33 22.49 17.52
CA ASN A 38 28.78 22.47 17.67
C ASN A 38 29.18 22.96 19.07
N LEU A 39 29.66 22.06 19.91
CA LEU A 39 30.26 22.36 21.22
C LEU A 39 31.66 22.99 21.09
N SER A 40 32.03 23.52 19.92
CA SER A 40 33.38 24.06 19.68
C SER A 40 33.37 25.59 19.70
N GLY A 41 33.61 26.16 20.88
CA GLY A 41 34.38 27.39 21.16
C GLY A 41 34.37 28.58 20.18
N MET A 42 33.26 28.95 19.54
CA MET A 42 33.17 30.14 18.66
C MET A 42 32.20 31.20 19.20
N PRO A 43 32.49 32.51 19.04
CA PRO A 43 31.74 33.58 19.67
C PRO A 43 30.32 33.68 19.12
N HIS A 44 29.39 33.81 20.06
CA HIS A 44 27.94 33.78 19.88
C HIS A 44 27.44 34.94 19.01
N SER A 45 26.73 34.63 17.91
CA SER A 45 25.90 35.59 17.18
C SER A 45 24.49 35.57 17.79
N PRO A 46 23.92 36.72 18.22
CA PRO A 46 22.67 36.76 18.98
C PRO A 46 21.40 36.60 18.12
N ASN A 47 21.51 36.28 16.83
CA ASN A 47 20.41 36.41 15.86
C ASN A 47 20.10 35.11 15.06
N ARG A 48 20.31 33.93 15.65
CA ARG A 48 19.88 32.66 15.03
C ARG A 48 18.74 32.04 15.82
N ASP A 49 17.51 32.48 15.52
CA ASP A 49 16.28 31.75 15.80
C ASP A 49 16.23 30.48 14.94
N VAL A 50 17.08 29.51 15.25
CA VAL A 50 16.99 28.17 14.67
C VAL A 50 16.07 27.39 15.60
N GLU A 51 14.77 27.40 15.28
CA GLU A 51 13.83 26.48 15.91
C GLU A 51 14.40 25.05 15.89
N PRO A 52 14.34 24.32 17.01
CA PRO A 52 14.83 22.95 17.06
C PRO A 52 14.20 22.09 15.97
N SER A 53 14.98 21.20 15.34
CA SER A 53 14.50 20.29 14.28
C SER A 53 13.18 19.58 14.65
N PHE A 54 13.06 19.17 15.92
CA PHE A 54 11.85 18.56 16.48
C PHE A 54 10.59 19.44 16.32
N VAL A 55 10.67 20.75 16.61
CA VAL A 55 9.53 21.67 16.54
C VAL A 55 9.02 21.82 15.11
N ARG A 56 9.93 21.76 14.13
CA ARG A 56 9.60 21.86 12.70
C ARG A 56 9.04 20.56 12.12
N CYS A 57 9.51 19.42 12.61
CA CYS A 57 9.10 18.11 12.11
C CYS A 57 7.77 17.65 12.72
N LEU A 58 7.44 18.04 13.96
CA LEU A 58 6.25 17.55 14.66
C LEU A 58 4.92 17.77 13.91
N PRO A 59 4.60 18.96 13.35
CA PRO A 59 3.37 19.13 12.58
C PRO A 59 3.32 18.23 11.33
N LYS A 60 4.46 18.06 10.64
CA LYS A 60 4.55 17.21 9.45
C LYS A 60 4.34 15.74 9.77
N ILE A 61 4.84 15.29 10.93
CA ILE A 61 4.62 13.93 11.44
C ILE A 61 3.12 13.70 11.65
N ILE A 62 2.44 14.62 12.34
CA ILE A 62 0.99 14.52 12.61
C ILE A 62 0.18 14.51 11.31
N ASP A 63 0.50 15.41 10.37
CA ASP A 63 -0.19 15.49 9.08
C ASP A 63 -0.01 14.21 8.27
N LEU A 64 1.20 13.64 8.26
CA LEU A 64 1.49 12.40 7.55
C LEU A 64 0.84 11.18 8.22
N GLU A 65 0.78 11.12 9.55
CA GLU A 65 0.04 10.09 10.29
C GLU A 65 -1.45 10.12 9.96
N ASN A 66 -2.06 11.30 9.94
CA ASN A 66 -3.47 11.45 9.55
C ASN A 66 -3.71 10.98 8.11
N LYS A 67 -2.83 11.37 7.19
CA LYS A 67 -2.91 10.93 5.79
C LYS A 67 -2.78 9.41 5.65
N ILE A 68 -1.86 8.78 6.38
CA ILE A 68 -1.69 7.32 6.39
C ILE A 68 -2.95 6.64 6.90
N ASN A 69 -3.55 7.14 7.99
CA ASN A 69 -4.81 6.60 8.51
C ASN A 69 -5.93 6.68 7.47
N ASP A 70 -6.11 7.83 6.81
CA ASP A 70 -7.10 7.99 5.74
C ASP A 70 -6.87 7.04 4.56
N GLU A 71 -5.60 6.75 4.22
CA GLU A 71 -5.25 5.81 3.17
C GLU A 71 -5.50 4.35 3.59
N ILE A 72 -5.24 4.01 4.85
CA ILE A 72 -5.55 2.69 5.43
C ILE A 72 -7.06 2.44 5.40
N ASP A 73 -7.87 3.43 5.79
CA ASP A 73 -9.33 3.31 5.74
C ASP A 73 -9.81 3.05 4.31
N LYS A 74 -9.33 3.85 3.34
CA LYS A 74 -9.61 3.63 1.90
C LYS A 74 -9.14 2.26 1.42
N TYR A 75 -8.02 1.77 1.93
CA TYR A 75 -7.48 0.46 1.57
C TYR A 75 -8.36 -0.68 2.08
N VAL A 76 -8.82 -0.58 3.32
CA VAL A 76 -9.75 -1.56 3.91
C VAL A 76 -11.06 -1.58 3.12
N ASP A 77 -11.66 -0.42 2.88
CA ASP A 77 -12.91 -0.27 2.13
C ASP A 77 -12.78 -0.85 0.72
N LEU A 78 -11.73 -0.49 -0.01
CA LEU A 78 -11.47 -0.98 -1.36
C LEU A 78 -11.23 -2.49 -1.38
N LYS A 79 -10.52 -3.03 -0.38
CA LYS A 79 -10.27 -4.47 -0.28
C LYS A 79 -11.56 -5.24 -0.05
N GLU A 80 -12.45 -4.71 0.79
CA GLU A 80 -13.78 -5.27 1.03
C GLU A 80 -14.68 -5.18 -0.21
N GLU A 81 -14.68 -4.06 -0.93
CA GLU A 81 -15.41 -3.89 -2.19
C GLU A 81 -14.95 -4.92 -3.23
N ILE A 82 -13.64 -5.03 -3.44
CA ILE A 82 -13.06 -6.01 -4.38
C ILE A 82 -13.42 -7.43 -3.97
N LYS A 83 -13.28 -7.78 -2.68
CA LYS A 83 -13.62 -9.10 -2.16
C LYS A 83 -15.08 -9.44 -2.46
N SER A 84 -15.99 -8.51 -2.14
CA SER A 84 -17.43 -8.67 -2.36
C SER A 84 -17.78 -8.86 -3.84
N LYS A 85 -17.09 -8.17 -4.76
CA LYS A 85 -17.28 -8.38 -6.21
C LYS A 85 -16.73 -9.72 -6.67
N ILE A 86 -15.55 -10.13 -6.19
CA ILE A 86 -14.98 -11.43 -6.53
C ILE A 86 -15.90 -12.56 -6.07
N GLU A 87 -16.46 -12.48 -4.85
CA GLU A 87 -17.32 -13.53 -4.29
C GLU A 87 -18.56 -13.84 -5.14
N GLN A 88 -19.03 -12.88 -5.93
CA GLN A 88 -20.16 -13.03 -6.86
C GLN A 88 -19.81 -13.79 -8.14
N ILE A 89 -18.54 -14.10 -8.42
CA ILE A 89 -18.14 -14.92 -9.58
C ILE A 89 -18.57 -16.38 -9.33
N PRO A 90 -19.26 -17.03 -10.28
CA PRO A 90 -19.74 -18.41 -10.09
C PRO A 90 -18.60 -19.44 -9.93
N ASP A 91 -17.55 -19.34 -10.75
CA ASP A 91 -16.44 -20.31 -10.74
C ASP A 91 -15.58 -20.14 -9.47
N LYS A 92 -15.43 -21.23 -8.72
CA LYS A 92 -14.66 -21.23 -7.47
C LYS A 92 -13.16 -21.03 -7.69
N ASN A 93 -12.60 -21.61 -8.75
CA ASN A 93 -11.16 -21.51 -9.02
C ASN A 93 -10.80 -20.10 -9.45
N GLU A 94 -11.65 -19.45 -10.24
CA GLU A 94 -11.49 -18.04 -10.60
C GLU A 94 -11.50 -17.13 -9.38
N ARG A 95 -12.45 -17.34 -8.48
CA ARG A 95 -12.50 -16.60 -7.20
C ARG A 95 -11.22 -16.77 -6.40
N LEU A 96 -10.77 -18.01 -6.21
CA LEU A 96 -9.56 -18.29 -5.45
C LEU A 96 -8.33 -17.64 -6.08
N ILE A 97 -8.16 -17.73 -7.40
CA ILE A 97 -7.02 -17.11 -8.08
C ILE A 97 -7.07 -15.58 -7.96
N LEU A 98 -8.23 -14.95 -8.14
CA LEU A 98 -8.35 -13.49 -8.01
C LEU A 98 -8.10 -13.04 -6.57
N GLN A 99 -8.64 -13.72 -5.56
CA GLN A 99 -8.41 -13.39 -4.15
C GLN A 99 -6.93 -13.52 -3.79
N ASN A 100 -6.31 -14.66 -4.12
CA ASN A 100 -4.88 -14.85 -3.84
C ASN A 100 -4.01 -13.82 -4.57
N ARG A 101 -4.34 -13.51 -5.83
CA ARG A 101 -3.52 -12.60 -6.62
C ARG A 101 -3.66 -11.14 -6.20
N TYR A 102 -4.87 -10.68 -5.87
CA TYR A 102 -5.17 -9.26 -5.72
C TYR A 102 -5.50 -8.83 -4.29
N LEU A 103 -5.82 -9.75 -3.37
CA LEU A 103 -6.09 -9.45 -1.96
C LEU A 103 -5.01 -9.96 -1.01
N LEU A 104 -4.37 -11.09 -1.36
CA LEU A 104 -3.25 -11.67 -0.61
C LEU A 104 -1.89 -11.40 -1.27
N PHE A 105 -1.90 -10.87 -2.49
CA PHE A 105 -0.70 -10.52 -3.26
C PHE A 105 0.29 -11.67 -3.49
N HIS A 106 -0.22 -12.91 -3.50
CA HIS A 106 0.60 -14.10 -3.76
C HIS A 106 1.20 -14.09 -5.18
N THR A 107 2.39 -14.66 -5.31
CA THR A 107 3.01 -14.90 -6.62
C THR A 107 2.30 -16.04 -7.34
N TRP A 108 2.50 -16.16 -8.64
CA TRP A 108 1.86 -17.21 -9.43
C TRP A 108 2.30 -18.61 -8.99
N GLU A 109 3.55 -18.75 -8.56
CA GLU A 109 4.13 -19.99 -8.06
C GLU A 109 3.48 -20.41 -6.74
N VAL A 110 3.25 -19.44 -5.83
CA VAL A 110 2.55 -19.70 -4.56
C VAL A 110 1.12 -20.15 -4.84
N ILE A 111 0.40 -19.43 -5.71
CA ILE A 111 -0.98 -19.77 -6.09
C ILE A 111 -1.06 -21.17 -6.72
N ALA A 112 -0.15 -21.47 -7.65
CA ALA A 112 -0.07 -22.77 -8.30
C ALA A 112 0.14 -23.89 -7.29
N LYS A 113 1.05 -23.69 -6.33
CA LYS A 113 1.31 -24.64 -5.24
C LYS A 113 0.08 -24.82 -4.33
N GLU A 114 -0.55 -23.74 -3.90
CA GLU A 114 -1.71 -23.77 -3.00
C GLU A 114 -2.94 -24.45 -3.63
N LEU A 115 -3.14 -24.25 -4.94
CA LEU A 115 -4.27 -24.84 -5.67
C LEU A 115 -3.94 -26.20 -6.30
N ASN A 116 -2.72 -26.71 -6.14
CA ASN A 116 -2.22 -27.91 -6.80
C ASN A 116 -2.38 -27.87 -8.34
N PHE A 117 -2.13 -26.70 -8.93
CA PHE A 117 -2.18 -26.47 -10.37
C PHE A 117 -0.79 -26.21 -10.93
N THR A 118 -0.65 -26.34 -12.25
CA THR A 118 0.52 -25.81 -12.94
C THR A 118 0.41 -24.30 -13.07
N THR A 119 1.54 -23.59 -13.07
CA THR A 119 1.59 -22.14 -13.27
C THR A 119 0.89 -21.72 -14.56
N GLN A 120 1.06 -22.50 -15.64
CA GLN A 120 0.37 -22.28 -16.90
C GLN A 120 -1.15 -22.33 -16.75
N TRP A 121 -1.68 -23.31 -16.01
CA TRP A 121 -3.12 -23.43 -15.79
C TRP A 121 -3.68 -22.28 -14.95
N VAL A 122 -2.93 -21.82 -13.94
CA VAL A 122 -3.27 -20.63 -13.16
C VAL A 122 -3.39 -19.39 -14.05
N HIS A 123 -2.46 -19.19 -14.99
CA HIS A 123 -2.53 -18.07 -15.93
C HIS A 123 -3.75 -18.14 -16.85
N GLU A 124 -4.10 -19.32 -17.35
CA GLU A 124 -5.29 -19.49 -18.20
C GLU A 124 -6.58 -19.21 -17.44
N ILE A 125 -6.73 -19.75 -16.23
CA ILE A 125 -7.90 -19.45 -15.39
C ILE A 125 -7.91 -17.97 -15.02
N HIS A 126 -6.76 -17.35 -14.70
CA HIS A 126 -6.68 -15.93 -14.41
C HIS A 126 -7.17 -15.07 -15.58
N LYS A 127 -6.77 -15.40 -16.82
CA LYS A 127 -7.22 -14.71 -18.03
C LYS A 127 -8.73 -14.80 -18.20
N ARG A 128 -9.31 -15.99 -17.99
CA ARG A 128 -10.76 -16.22 -18.05
C ARG A 128 -11.50 -15.47 -16.94
N ALA A 129 -10.98 -15.53 -15.71
CA ALA A 129 -11.52 -14.81 -14.56
C ALA A 129 -11.59 -13.30 -14.79
N LEU A 130 -10.57 -12.70 -15.41
CA LEU A 130 -10.59 -11.27 -15.76
C LEU A 130 -11.65 -10.93 -16.81
N GLN A 131 -11.86 -11.81 -17.80
CA GLN A 131 -12.91 -11.64 -18.80
C GLN A 131 -14.29 -11.73 -18.17
N ASP A 132 -14.52 -12.71 -17.30
CA ASP A 132 -15.82 -12.92 -16.67
C ASP A 132 -16.12 -11.86 -15.62
N PHE A 133 -15.11 -11.39 -14.89
CA PHE A 133 -15.23 -10.19 -14.04
C PHE A 133 -15.65 -8.97 -14.87
N SER A 134 -14.96 -8.71 -15.98
CA SER A 134 -15.25 -7.56 -16.86
C SER A 134 -16.67 -7.61 -17.41
N LYS A 135 -17.11 -8.77 -17.91
CA LYS A 135 -18.49 -8.99 -18.39
C LYS A 135 -19.54 -8.75 -17.30
N LYS A 136 -19.24 -9.16 -16.06
CA LYS A 136 -20.21 -9.08 -14.97
C LYS A 136 -20.36 -7.66 -14.41
N PHE A 137 -19.29 -6.89 -14.36
CA PHE A 137 -19.26 -5.58 -13.69
C PHE A 137 -19.09 -4.39 -14.64
N ASN A 138 -19.10 -4.61 -15.96
CA ASN A 138 -18.92 -3.57 -16.99
C ASN A 138 -17.65 -2.72 -16.79
N THR A 139 -16.57 -3.33 -16.33
CA THR A 139 -15.23 -2.73 -16.13
C THR A 139 -14.24 -3.25 -17.16
#